data_AF-A0A9Q8PCJ3-F1
#
_entry.id   AF-A0A9Q8PCJ3-F1
#
_cell.length_a   1.000
_cell.length_b   1.000
_cell.length_c   1.000
_cell.angle_alpha   90.00
_cell.angle_beta   90.00
_cell.angle_gamma   90.00
#
_symmetry.space_group_name_H-M   'P 1'
#
loop_
_entity.id
_entity.type
_entity.pdbx_description
1 polymer ?
#
loop_
_entity_poly.entity_id
_entity_poly.type
_entity_poly.pdbx_seq_one_letter_code
_entity_poly.pdbx_strand_id
1 'polypeptide(L)'
;MYPERIGRRSLWLVGSAVNMAVMAVIGGLGFKQTSATLWAVGILIKNQSIAVLSNSFTTWLFNFTVPYMYNVDSGNLGAKTGLVFAGASVLLLLASYPLIPDLRGLSTVEVDRLYESRVSPRGFQQHRDSGPVA
;
A
#
# COMPACT_ATOMS: atom_id res chain seq x y z
N MET A 1 22.87 -18.56 -6.75
CA MET A 1 23.61 -18.11 -7.95
C MET A 1 22.98 -16.80 -8.41
N TYR A 2 23.47 -15.65 -7.92
CA TYR A 2 22.95 -14.32 -8.29
C TYR A 2 23.64 -13.85 -9.57
N PRO A 3 22.92 -13.46 -10.64
CA PRO A 3 23.55 -13.01 -11.87
C PRO A 3 24.12 -11.59 -11.70
N GLU A 4 25.43 -11.49 -11.44
CA GLU A 4 26.21 -10.23 -11.30
C GLU A 4 26.46 -9.49 -12.63
N ARG A 5 25.51 -9.45 -13.57
CA ARG A 5 25.74 -8.80 -14.89
C ARG A 5 24.70 -7.79 -15.35
N ILE A 6 23.77 -7.37 -14.48
CA ILE A 6 22.74 -6.41 -14.89
C ILE A 6 23.19 -4.99 -14.51
N GLY A 7 23.74 -4.26 -15.49
CA GLY A 7 24.08 -2.85 -15.35
C GLY A 7 22.84 -1.95 -15.19
N ARG A 8 23.00 -0.80 -14.52
CA ARG A 8 21.92 0.18 -14.24
C ARG A 8 21.09 0.58 -15.47
N ARG A 9 21.73 0.70 -16.64
CA ARG A 9 21.06 1.02 -17.92
C ARG A 9 20.24 -0.15 -18.46
N SER A 10 20.77 -1.37 -18.41
CA SER A 10 20.02 -2.57 -18.80
C SER A 10 18.86 -2.85 -17.85
N LEU A 11 18.99 -2.55 -16.55
CA LEU A 11 17.88 -2.70 -15.59
C LEU A 11 16.70 -1.79 -15.95
N TRP A 12 16.98 -0.52 -16.29
CA TRP A 12 15.94 0.43 -16.69
C TRP A 12 15.30 0.05 -18.03
N LEU A 13 16.11 -0.30 -19.04
CA LEU A 13 15.63 -0.70 -20.37
C LEU A 13 14.82 -1.99 -20.32
N VAL A 14 15.25 -2.99 -19.55
CA VAL A 14 14.49 -4.23 -19.35
C VAL A 14 13.18 -3.91 -18.63
N GLY A 15 13.20 -3.05 -17.60
CA GLY A 15 11.97 -2.62 -16.93
C GLY A 15 10.98 -1.92 -17.86
N SER A 16 11.46 -1.00 -18.71
CA SER A 16 10.62 -0.30 -19.70
C SER A 16 10.10 -1.23 -20.79
N ALA A 17 10.93 -2.14 -21.30
CA ALA A 17 10.53 -3.13 -22.29
C ALA A 17 9.48 -4.11 -21.73
N VAL A 18 9.66 -4.55 -20.47
CA VAL A 18 8.67 -5.36 -19.76
C VAL A 18 7.36 -4.59 -19.58
N ASN A 19 7.42 -3.30 -19.20
CA ASN A 19 6.22 -2.47 -19.09
C ASN A 19 5.47 -2.34 -20.42
N MET A 20 6.20 -2.11 -21.53
CA MET A 20 5.61 -2.07 -22.87
C MET A 20 4.93 -3.39 -23.25
N ALA A 21 5.58 -4.52 -22.96
CA ALA A 21 4.99 -5.83 -23.21
C ALA A 21 3.72 -6.05 -22.38
N VAL A 22 3.73 -5.67 -21.11
CA VAL A 22 2.54 -5.76 -20.24
C VAL A 22 1.38 -4.91 -20.77
N MET A 23 1.65 -3.68 -21.21
CA MET A 23 0.60 -2.80 -21.77
C MET A 23 0.05 -3.31 -23.10
N ALA A 24 0.92 -3.88 -23.95
CA ALA A 24 0.48 -4.52 -25.19
C ALA A 24 -0.43 -5.73 -24.91
N VAL A 25 -0.14 -6.52 -23.88
CA VAL A 25 -0.98 -7.65 -23.45
C VAL A 25 -2.32 -7.15 -22.90
N ILE A 26 -2.32 -6.15 -22.01
CA ILE A 26 -3.56 -5.56 -21.46
C ILE A 26 -4.43 -4.97 -22.58
N GLY A 27 -3.82 -4.25 -23.54
CA GLY A 27 -4.52 -3.71 -24.71
C GLY A 27 -5.06 -4.81 -25.63
N GLY A 28 -4.30 -5.88 -25.84
CA GLY A 28 -4.72 -7.05 -26.63
C GLY A 28 -5.88 -7.83 -26.01
N LEU A 29 -5.95 -7.93 -24.68
CA LEU A 29 -7.06 -8.56 -23.95
C LEU A 29 -8.39 -7.81 -24.14
N GLY A 30 -8.38 -6.56 -24.62
CA GLY A 30 -9.59 -5.82 -25.00
C GLY A 30 -10.31 -6.39 -26.23
N PHE A 31 -9.62 -7.13 -27.10
CA PHE A 31 -10.20 -7.66 -28.36
C PHE A 31 -10.82 -9.05 -28.23
N LYS A 32 -10.44 -9.83 -27.20
CA LYS A 32 -11.04 -11.14 -26.92
C LYS A 32 -11.26 -11.31 -25.42
N GLN A 33 -12.47 -10.99 -25.00
CA GLN A 33 -12.86 -10.97 -23.60
C GLN A 33 -13.40 -12.34 -23.18
N THR A 34 -12.52 -13.22 -22.71
CA THR A 34 -12.92 -14.52 -22.12
C THR A 34 -13.50 -14.31 -20.72
N SER A 35 -14.44 -15.17 -20.30
CA SER A 35 -15.07 -15.09 -18.97
C SER A 35 -14.05 -15.04 -17.83
N ALA A 36 -12.97 -15.83 -17.89
CA ALA A 36 -11.89 -15.81 -16.90
C ALA A 36 -11.19 -14.45 -16.78
N THR A 37 -11.00 -13.74 -17.89
CA THR A 37 -10.40 -12.40 -17.92
C THR A 37 -11.31 -11.36 -17.25
N LEU A 38 -12.65 -11.47 -17.39
CA LEU A 38 -13.60 -10.59 -16.68
C LEU A 38 -13.45 -10.70 -15.17
N TRP A 39 -13.39 -11.93 -14.66
CA TRP A 39 -13.30 -12.17 -13.22
C TRP A 39 -12.00 -11.63 -12.64
N ALA A 40 -10.87 -11.87 -13.31
CA ALA A 40 -9.56 -11.38 -12.89
C ALA A 40 -9.48 -9.84 -12.92
N VAL A 41 -9.91 -9.22 -14.02
CA VAL A 41 -9.95 -7.75 -14.15
C VAL A 41 -10.91 -7.14 -13.12
N GLY A 42 -12.04 -7.79 -12.84
CA GLY A 42 -13.02 -7.35 -11.85
C GLY A 42 -12.45 -7.28 -10.43
N ILE A 43 -11.60 -8.23 -10.03
CA ILE A 43 -10.95 -8.22 -8.70
C ILE A 43 -9.97 -7.04 -8.60
N LEU A 44 -9.16 -6.83 -9.63
CA LEU A 44 -8.19 -5.72 -9.67
C LEU A 44 -8.88 -4.36 -9.62
N ILE A 45 -9.96 -4.18 -10.39
CA ILE A 45 -10.77 -2.95 -10.38
C ILE A 45 -11.34 -2.70 -8.99
N LYS A 46 -11.89 -3.71 -8.31
CA LYS A 46 -12.43 -3.55 -6.95
C LYS A 46 -11.38 -3.07 -5.95
N ASN A 47 -10.20 -3.67 -5.96
CA ASN A 47 -9.11 -3.26 -5.08
C ASN A 47 -8.68 -1.81 -5.37
N GLN A 48 -8.54 -1.47 -6.65
CA GLN A 48 -8.20 -0.11 -7.08
C GLN A 48 -9.27 0.91 -6.70
N SER A 49 -10.55 0.56 -6.80
CA SER A 49 -11.66 1.44 -6.43
C SER A 49 -11.64 1.80 -4.96
N ILE A 50 -11.34 0.86 -4.06
CA ILE A 50 -11.22 1.13 -2.62
C ILE A 50 -10.09 2.15 -2.37
N ALA A 51 -8.94 1.97 -3.03
CA ALA A 51 -7.82 2.89 -2.92
C ALA A 51 -8.19 4.30 -3.44
N VAL A 52 -8.85 4.39 -4.59
CA VAL A 52 -9.27 5.67 -5.18
C VAL A 52 -10.32 6.36 -4.30
N LEU A 53 -11.29 5.63 -3.74
CA LEU A 53 -12.28 6.18 -2.82
C LEU A 53 -11.62 6.75 -1.57
N SER A 54 -10.70 6.01 -0.95
CA SER A 54 -9.94 6.47 0.22
C SER A 54 -9.13 7.73 -0.07
N ASN A 55 -8.45 7.76 -1.22
CA ASN A 55 -7.67 8.93 -1.65
C ASN A 55 -8.57 10.15 -1.93
N SER A 56 -9.67 9.96 -2.65
CA SER A 56 -10.63 11.02 -2.97
C SER A 56 -11.28 11.60 -1.72
N PHE A 57 -11.63 10.74 -0.75
CA PHE A 57 -12.17 11.17 0.53
C PHE A 57 -11.16 12.00 1.33
N THR A 58 -9.92 11.53 1.42
CA THR A 58 -8.83 12.27 2.07
C THR A 58 -8.60 13.62 1.40
N THR A 59 -8.58 13.64 0.06
CA THR A 59 -8.42 14.88 -0.73
C THR A 59 -9.55 15.86 -0.48
N TRP A 60 -10.81 15.38 -0.48
CA TRP A 60 -11.97 16.22 -0.17
C TRP A 60 -11.89 16.78 1.24
N LEU A 61 -11.54 15.95 2.23
CA LEU A 61 -11.40 16.36 3.62
C LEU A 61 -10.37 17.49 3.78
N PHE A 62 -9.20 17.37 3.16
CA PHE A 62 -8.18 18.42 3.22
C PHE A 62 -8.62 19.71 2.52
N ASN A 63 -9.26 19.61 1.34
CA ASN A 63 -9.78 20.77 0.62
C ASN A 63 -10.91 21.48 1.38
N PHE A 64 -11.69 20.74 2.17
CA PHE A 64 -12.69 21.33 3.05
C PHE A 64 -12.02 21.94 4.29
N THR A 65 -11.22 21.19 5.03
CA THR A 65 -10.71 21.60 6.34
C THR A 65 -9.68 22.73 6.27
N VAL A 66 -8.74 22.69 5.30
CA VAL A 66 -7.62 23.65 5.26
C VAL A 66 -8.09 25.11 5.09
N PRO A 67 -9.00 25.45 4.16
CA PRO A 67 -9.51 26.82 4.04
C PRO A 67 -10.20 27.35 5.31
N TYR A 68 -10.98 26.50 6.01
CA TYR A 68 -11.63 26.88 7.28
C TYR A 68 -10.62 27.16 8.40
N MET A 69 -9.48 26.47 8.43
CA MET A 69 -8.45 26.68 9.45
C MET A 69 -7.73 28.04 9.32
N TYR A 70 -7.57 28.53 8.09
CA TYR A 70 -6.87 29.80 7.81
C TYR A 70 -7.79 31.03 7.82
N ASN A 71 -9.10 30.86 7.57
CA ASN A 71 -10.01 31.99 7.50
C ASN A 71 -10.17 32.68 8.87
N VAL A 72 -9.98 34.00 8.90
CA VAL A 72 -9.98 34.84 10.11
C VAL A 72 -11.35 34.85 10.79
N ASP A 73 -12.44 34.70 10.03
CA ASP A 73 -13.82 34.76 10.55
C ASP A 73 -14.35 33.41 11.07
N SER A 74 -13.66 32.30 10.77
CA SER A 74 -14.18 30.94 11.03
C SER A 74 -13.21 29.99 11.71
N GLY A 75 -11.91 30.29 11.80
CA GLY A 75 -10.94 29.45 12.50
C GLY A 75 -9.67 30.15 12.97
N ASN A 76 -9.15 31.11 12.18
CA ASN A 76 -7.97 31.95 12.45
C ASN A 76 -6.81 31.23 13.15
N LEU A 77 -6.53 29.97 12.79
CA LEU A 77 -5.47 29.20 13.45
C LEU A 77 -4.09 29.64 13.00
N GLY A 78 -3.97 30.22 11.80
CA GLY A 78 -2.68 30.68 11.24
C GLY A 78 -1.60 29.59 11.35
N ALA A 79 -0.47 29.90 11.98
CA ALA A 79 0.62 28.95 12.21
C ALA A 79 0.26 27.76 13.15
N LYS A 80 -0.79 27.87 13.98
CA LYS A 80 -1.23 26.78 14.88
C LYS A 80 -1.88 25.62 14.12
N THR A 81 -2.18 25.79 12.84
CA THR A 81 -2.62 24.71 11.93
C THR A 81 -1.66 23.52 11.94
N GLY A 82 -0.35 23.77 12.09
CA GLY A 82 0.66 22.71 12.23
C GLY A 82 0.43 21.79 13.44
N LEU A 83 -0.12 22.31 14.55
CA LEU A 83 -0.41 21.49 15.74
C LEU A 83 -1.57 20.52 15.51
N VAL A 84 -2.56 20.90 14.70
CA VAL A 84 -3.68 20.02 14.34
C VAL A 84 -3.19 18.85 13.49
N PHE A 85 -2.35 19.13 12.49
CA PHE A 85 -1.75 18.07 11.67
C PHE A 85 -0.76 17.20 12.45
N ALA A 86 0.02 17.78 13.36
CA ALA A 86 0.89 17.01 14.25
C ALA A 86 0.07 16.09 15.17
N GLY A 87 -1.01 16.59 15.78
CA GLY A 87 -1.93 15.80 16.60
C GLY A 87 -2.60 14.67 15.82
N ALA A 88 -3.12 14.97 14.63
CA ALA A 88 -3.70 13.96 13.74
C ALA A 88 -2.68 12.88 13.34
N SER A 89 -1.42 13.29 13.06
CA SER A 89 -0.34 12.36 12.73
C SER A 89 0.00 11.42 13.89
N VAL A 90 0.06 11.93 15.12
CA VAL A 90 0.29 11.11 16.32
C VAL A 90 -0.86 10.13 16.54
N LEU A 91 -2.11 10.55 16.38
CA LEU A 91 -3.27 9.67 16.50
C LEU A 91 -3.25 8.55 15.44
N LEU A 92 -2.91 8.88 14.19
CA LEU A 92 -2.75 7.88 13.13
C LEU A 92 -1.61 6.91 13.41
N LEU A 93 -0.49 7.38 13.94
CA LEU A 93 0.61 6.51 14.35
C LEU A 93 0.17 5.54 15.44
N LEU A 94 -0.48 6.03 16.49
CA LEU A 94 -0.99 5.20 17.58
C LEU A 94 -2.03 4.19 17.09
N ALA A 95 -2.92 4.58 16.18
CA ALA A 95 -3.91 3.70 15.57
C ALA A 95 -3.28 2.66 14.62
N SER A 96 -2.21 3.01 13.92
CA SER A 96 -1.49 2.10 13.01
C SER A 96 -0.61 1.08 13.75
N TYR A 97 -0.10 1.45 14.93
CA TYR A 97 0.80 0.63 15.74
C TYR A 97 0.28 -0.80 16.05
N PRO A 98 -1.02 -1.05 16.29
CA PRO A 98 -1.54 -2.42 16.41
C PRO A 98 -1.76 -3.16 15.10
N LEU A 99 -1.90 -2.45 13.99
CA LEU A 99 -2.31 -3.03 12.71
C LEU A 99 -1.12 -3.53 11.87
N ILE A 100 0.04 -2.89 12.01
CA ILE A 100 1.22 -3.15 11.17
C ILE A 100 2.11 -4.23 11.82
N PRO A 101 2.26 -5.43 11.22
CA PRO A 101 3.23 -6.42 11.68
C PRO A 101 4.67 -5.99 11.37
N ASP A 102 5.62 -6.43 12.19
CA ASP A 102 7.05 -6.35 11.84
C ASP A 102 7.46 -7.55 10.98
N LEU A 103 7.61 -7.31 9.67
CA LEU A 103 7.99 -8.32 8.68
C LEU A 103 9.51 -8.41 8.43
N ARG A 104 10.32 -7.68 9.19
CA ARG A 104 11.78 -7.63 8.96
C ARG A 104 12.40 -9.02 9.08
N GLY A 105 13.09 -9.44 8.03
CA GLY A 105 13.82 -10.71 8.00
C GLY A 105 12.97 -11.96 7.79
N LEU A 106 11.64 -11.84 7.65
CA LEU A 106 10.79 -12.98 7.30
C LEU A 106 10.74 -13.19 5.79
N SER A 107 10.79 -14.46 5.39
CA SER A 107 10.48 -14.85 4.01
C SER A 107 8.97 -14.80 3.77
N THR A 108 8.54 -14.64 2.51
CA THR A 108 7.11 -14.64 2.14
C THR A 108 6.39 -15.92 2.59
N VAL A 109 7.07 -17.06 2.50
CA VAL A 109 6.54 -18.37 2.93
C VAL A 109 6.34 -18.43 4.45
N GLU A 110 7.25 -17.82 5.21
CA GLU A 110 7.17 -17.78 6.67
C GLU A 110 6.04 -16.85 7.14
N VAL A 111 5.85 -15.72 6.46
CA VAL A 111 4.72 -14.82 6.69
C VAL A 111 3.40 -15.54 6.46
N ASP A 112 3.26 -16.29 5.37
CA ASP A 112 2.04 -17.06 5.08
C ASP A 112 1.77 -18.10 6.18
N ARG A 113 2.79 -18.83 6.63
CA ARG A 113 2.65 -19.78 7.76
C ARG A 113 2.21 -19.12 9.06
N LEU A 114 2.68 -17.90 9.34
CA LEU A 114 2.27 -17.15 10.54
C LEU A 114 0.80 -16.69 10.46
N TYR A 115 0.33 -16.35 9.26
CA TYR A 115 -1.08 -16.08 9.04
C TYR A 115 -1.94 -17.34 9.13
N GLU A 116 -1.46 -18.48 8.61
CA GLU A 116 -2.15 -19.78 8.73
C GLU A 116 -2.26 -20.24 10.19
N SER A 117 -1.20 -20.07 10.96
CA SER A 117 -1.18 -20.34 12.41
C SER A 117 -1.92 -19.29 13.26
N ARG A 118 -2.57 -18.30 12.61
CA ARG A 118 -3.35 -17.22 13.23
C ARG A 118 -2.60 -16.47 14.32
N VAL A 119 -1.29 -16.36 14.19
CA VAL A 119 -0.46 -15.57 15.10
C VAL A 119 -0.86 -14.11 14.91
N SER A 120 -1.00 -13.36 16.01
CA SER A 120 -1.30 -11.93 15.90
C SER A 120 -0.16 -11.21 15.15
N PRO A 121 -0.43 -10.16 14.35
CA PRO A 121 0.59 -9.39 13.63
C PRO A 121 1.77 -8.92 14.50
N ARG A 122 1.53 -8.74 15.80
CA ARG A 122 2.53 -8.33 16.79
C ARG A 122 3.44 -9.46 17.28
N GLY A 123 3.02 -10.71 17.13
CA GLY A 123 3.73 -11.89 17.59
C GLY A 123 4.66 -12.52 16.55
N PHE A 124 4.74 -11.97 15.34
CA PHE A 124 5.47 -12.59 14.22
C PHE A 124 6.96 -12.78 14.54
N GLN A 125 7.61 -11.78 15.14
CA GLN A 125 9.02 -11.87 15.55
C GLN A 125 9.24 -12.83 16.71
N GLN A 126 8.33 -12.84 17.69
CA GLN A 126 8.42 -13.74 18.84
C GLN A 126 8.29 -15.22 18.43
N HIS A 127 7.43 -15.50 17.44
CA HIS A 127 7.25 -16.85 16.92
C HIS A 127 8.49 -17.35 16.14
N ARG A 128 9.20 -16.44 15.45
CA ARG A 128 10.48 -16.73 14.79
C ARG A 128 11.56 -17.13 15.79
N ASP A 129 11.67 -16.38 16.89
CA ASP A 129 12.68 -16.62 17.94
C ASP A 129 12.43 -17.92 18.71
N SER A 130 11.20 -18.44 18.67
CA SER A 130 10.79 -19.68 19.36
C SER A 130 11.26 -20.96 18.64
N GLY A 131 11.75 -20.85 17.39
CA GLY A 131 12.10 -21.99 16.56
C GLY A 131 10.88 -22.81 16.09
N PRO A 132 11.04 -23.66 15.06
CA PRO A 132 9.94 -24.47 14.55
C PRO A 132 9.47 -25.47 15.61
N VAL A 133 8.22 -25.34 16.07
CA VAL A 133 7.53 -26.43 16.77
C VAL A 133 7.30 -27.57 15.77
N ALA A 134 7.86 -28.73 16.11
CA ALA A 134 7.82 -29.97 15.34
C ALA A 134 6.40 -30.52 15.15
#